data_AF-A0A6J4E0I5-F1
#
_entry.id   AF-A0A6J4E0I5-F1
#
_cell.length_a   1.000
_cell.length_b   1.000
_cell.length_c   1.000
_cell.angle_alpha   90.00
_cell.angle_beta   90.00
_cell.angle_gamma   90.00
#
_symmetry.space_group_name_H-M   'P 1'
#
loop_
_entity.id
_entity.type
_entity.pdbx_description
1 polymer ?
#
loop_
_entity_poly.entity_id
_entity_poly.type
_entity_poly.pdbx_seq_one_letter_code
_entity_poly.pdbx_strand_id
1 'polypeptide(L)'
;MKVLTEEEMMLVAGGASQYQYQYDLDPIEIEGDPYDDPNPWVIGPTDEEAAGGYGGGSGGGNGGVSVGAEGSGSDIEVKAGADLTNLSEKITSIFDEIVSVWKELNAPTPVITSGNDSTHGANSLHYANEAIDLRANNISADLAQDLVEQLRNAVGPDYDIIYETFSNSSNNHIHVEYDPN
;
A
#
# COMPACT_ATOMS: atom_id res chain seq x y z
N MET A 1 -32.28 -14.61 -36.23
CA MET A 1 -31.68 -13.88 -35.09
C MET A 1 -32.20 -14.52 -33.83
N LYS A 2 -31.33 -15.17 -33.04
CA LYS A 2 -31.71 -15.83 -31.79
C LYS A 2 -31.52 -14.80 -30.68
N VAL A 3 -32.58 -14.49 -29.95
CA VAL A 3 -32.53 -13.65 -28.74
C VAL A 3 -32.09 -14.57 -27.60
N LEU A 4 -30.99 -14.24 -26.95
CA LEU A 4 -30.46 -14.99 -25.81
C LEU A 4 -31.28 -14.68 -24.55
N THR A 5 -31.43 -15.66 -23.66
CA THR A 5 -32.16 -15.51 -22.38
C THR A 5 -31.31 -14.80 -21.33
N GLU A 6 -31.93 -14.27 -20.26
CA GLU A 6 -31.20 -13.57 -19.18
C GLU A 6 -30.15 -14.44 -18.47
N GLU A 7 -30.32 -15.77 -18.46
CA GLU A 7 -29.27 -16.71 -17.99
C GLU A 7 -28.09 -16.84 -18.96
N GLU A 8 -28.32 -16.71 -20.28
CA GLU A 8 -27.24 -16.76 -21.28
C GLU A 8 -26.45 -15.44 -21.34
N MET A 9 -27.01 -14.32 -20.89
CA MET A 9 -26.27 -13.05 -20.76
C MET A 9 -25.34 -13.02 -19.54
N MET A 10 -25.61 -13.82 -18.50
CA MET A 10 -24.74 -13.89 -17.32
C MET A 10 -23.47 -14.74 -17.54
N LEU A 11 -23.37 -15.51 -18.62
CA LEU A 11 -22.17 -16.31 -18.92
C LEU A 11 -21.04 -15.50 -19.61
N VAL A 12 -21.29 -14.25 -19.99
CA VAL A 12 -20.28 -13.36 -20.62
C VAL A 12 -19.59 -12.46 -19.60
N ALA A 13 -20.05 -12.45 -18.33
CA ALA A 13 -19.54 -11.57 -17.27
C ALA A 13 -18.98 -12.32 -16.04
N GLY A 14 -18.53 -13.58 -16.23
CA GLY A 14 -18.07 -14.45 -15.13
C GLY A 14 -16.67 -15.02 -15.30
N GLY A 15 -15.78 -14.31 -16.01
CA GLY A 15 -14.47 -14.79 -16.43
C GLY A 15 -13.28 -14.19 -15.69
N ALA A 16 -13.41 -13.78 -14.43
CA ALA A 16 -12.22 -13.55 -13.60
C ALA A 16 -11.68 -14.92 -13.18
N SER A 17 -10.84 -15.48 -14.05
CA SER A 17 -10.04 -16.64 -13.76
C SER A 17 -9.29 -16.41 -12.45
N GLN A 18 -9.63 -17.17 -11.42
CA GLN A 18 -8.85 -17.23 -10.18
C GLN A 18 -7.52 -17.92 -10.50
N TYR A 19 -6.60 -17.17 -11.10
CA TYR A 19 -5.19 -17.50 -11.08
C TYR A 19 -4.69 -17.13 -9.69
N GLN A 20 -4.93 -18.03 -8.74
CA GLN A 20 -4.09 -18.13 -7.56
C GLN A 20 -2.71 -18.53 -8.07
N TYR A 21 -1.85 -17.55 -8.35
CA TYR A 21 -0.42 -17.80 -8.47
C TYR A 21 0.06 -18.14 -7.07
N GLN A 22 0.02 -19.42 -6.76
CA GLN A 22 0.65 -20.00 -5.58
C GLN A 22 2.15 -20.05 -5.92
N TYR A 23 2.83 -18.93 -5.73
CA TYR A 23 4.28 -18.95 -5.62
C TYR A 23 4.60 -19.70 -4.33
N ASP A 24 5.46 -20.70 -4.43
CA ASP A 24 6.04 -21.42 -3.31
C ASP A 24 6.93 -20.44 -2.51
N LEU A 25 6.30 -19.52 -1.79
CA LEU A 25 6.93 -18.81 -0.69
C LEU A 25 6.89 -19.78 0.48
N ASP A 26 8.05 -20.35 0.80
CA ASP A 26 8.24 -21.01 2.08
C ASP A 26 7.68 -20.09 3.17
N PRO A 27 6.77 -20.56 4.04
CA PRO A 27 6.28 -19.73 5.13
C PRO A 27 7.49 -19.35 5.96
N ILE A 28 7.90 -18.09 5.89
CA ILE A 28 8.84 -17.53 6.85
C ILE A 28 8.10 -17.52 8.19
N GLU A 29 8.29 -18.60 8.95
CA GLU A 29 8.02 -18.61 10.38
C GLU A 29 8.97 -17.59 11.02
N ILE A 30 8.50 -16.35 11.15
CA ILE A 30 9.13 -15.41 12.08
C ILE A 30 8.74 -15.89 13.48
N GLU A 31 9.59 -16.73 14.07
CA GLU A 31 9.56 -16.98 15.50
C GLU A 31 9.79 -15.65 16.24
N GLY A 32 8.69 -15.05 16.70
CA GLY A 32 8.65 -14.02 17.73
C GLY A 32 9.22 -12.66 17.32
N ASP A 33 8.40 -11.81 16.70
CA ASP A 33 8.65 -10.36 16.70
C ASP A 33 8.08 -9.73 17.98
N PRO A 34 8.90 -9.10 18.84
CA PRO A 34 8.47 -8.48 20.09
C PRO A 34 7.74 -7.13 19.96
N TYR A 35 7.39 -6.66 18.76
CA TYR A 35 6.61 -5.42 18.61
C TYR A 35 5.11 -5.68 18.38
N ASP A 36 4.48 -6.07 19.48
CA ASP A 36 3.06 -5.87 19.74
C ASP A 36 2.83 -4.35 19.94
N ASP A 37 2.47 -3.62 18.88
CA ASP A 37 1.88 -2.28 19.01
C ASP A 37 0.35 -2.39 18.92
N PRO A 38 -0.35 -2.40 20.07
CA PRO A 38 -1.79 -2.40 20.08
C PRO A 38 -2.25 -0.95 19.93
N ASN A 39 -2.38 -0.44 18.71
CA ASN A 39 -3.02 0.86 18.56
C ASN A 39 -4.55 0.70 18.43
N PRO A 40 -5.35 1.08 19.46
CA PRO A 40 -6.79 0.97 19.44
C PRO A 40 -7.41 2.27 18.91
N TRP A 41 -8.20 2.15 17.85
CA TRP A 41 -9.33 3.02 17.48
C TRP A 41 -9.26 4.55 17.73
N VAL A 42 -9.40 5.33 16.65
CA VAL A 42 -10.19 6.57 16.72
C VAL A 42 -11.27 6.54 15.62
N ILE A 43 -12.49 6.24 16.05
CA ILE A 43 -13.74 6.52 15.34
C ILE A 43 -14.28 7.87 15.86
N GLY A 44 -14.52 8.82 14.96
CA GLY A 44 -15.51 9.90 15.07
C GLY A 44 -15.06 11.28 15.60
N PRO A 45 -15.78 12.38 15.29
CA PRO A 45 -17.23 12.39 15.04
C PRO A 45 -17.70 12.97 13.69
N THR A 46 -18.96 12.65 13.43
CA THR A 46 -19.91 13.08 12.40
C THR A 46 -20.10 14.60 12.31
N ASP A 47 -20.61 15.02 11.15
CA ASP A 47 -21.23 16.30 10.77
C ASP A 47 -21.56 17.35 11.86
N GLU A 48 -21.38 18.62 11.44
CA GLU A 48 -22.08 19.84 11.89
C GLU A 48 -21.39 20.76 12.92
N GLU A 49 -21.09 21.99 12.44
CA GLU A 49 -20.82 23.25 13.16
C GLU A 49 -19.61 23.36 14.11
N ALA A 50 -18.64 24.22 13.78
CA ALA A 50 -18.20 25.31 14.67
C ALA A 50 -17.18 26.25 14.02
N ALA A 51 -17.54 27.54 14.06
CA ALA A 51 -16.67 28.67 13.79
C ALA A 51 -15.70 28.94 14.96
N GLY A 52 -14.55 29.53 14.63
CA GLY A 52 -13.81 30.46 15.49
C GLY A 52 -12.78 29.87 16.45
N GLY A 53 -11.54 30.37 16.36
CA GLY A 53 -10.58 30.27 17.46
C GLY A 53 -9.12 30.17 17.05
N TYR A 54 -8.51 31.31 16.71
CA TYR A 54 -7.05 31.45 16.70
C TYR A 54 -6.54 31.37 18.15
N GLY A 55 -5.73 30.37 18.48
CA GLY A 55 -5.11 30.22 19.80
C GLY A 55 -3.85 29.37 19.70
N GLY A 56 -2.69 30.01 19.88
CA GLY A 56 -1.38 29.38 19.73
C GLY A 56 -1.08 28.33 20.80
N GLY A 57 -0.40 27.26 20.34
CA GLY A 57 0.27 26.27 21.16
C GLY A 57 1.55 25.84 20.46
N SER A 58 2.68 26.38 20.92
CA SER A 58 4.03 25.96 20.52
C SER A 58 4.32 24.60 21.17
N GLY A 59 4.67 23.60 20.37
CA GLY A 59 5.13 22.31 20.89
C GLY A 59 5.41 21.27 19.81
N GLY A 60 6.70 21.03 19.52
CA GLY A 60 7.22 19.80 18.94
C GLY A 60 6.87 19.53 17.47
N GLY A 61 7.71 20.00 16.54
CA GLY A 61 7.55 19.73 15.12
C GLY A 61 7.68 18.24 14.79
N ASN A 62 6.59 17.64 14.33
CA ASN A 62 6.65 16.47 13.45
C ASN A 62 7.11 16.98 12.09
N GLY A 63 8.43 16.96 11.87
CA GLY A 63 9.02 17.24 10.58
C GLY A 63 8.62 16.14 9.60
N GLY A 64 7.63 16.41 8.76
CA GLY A 64 7.44 15.66 7.53
C GLY A 64 8.74 15.72 6.75
N VAL A 65 9.38 14.56 6.55
CA VAL A 65 10.53 14.45 5.68
C VAL A 65 9.99 14.58 4.26
N SER A 66 10.08 15.78 3.70
CA SER A 66 9.93 15.98 2.26
C SER A 66 11.13 15.31 1.59
N VAL A 67 10.91 14.08 1.09
CA VAL A 67 11.82 13.43 0.16
C VAL A 67 11.86 14.30 -1.11
N GLY A 68 12.94 15.08 -1.22
CA GLY A 68 13.12 16.05 -2.28
C GLY A 68 13.53 15.39 -3.59
N ALA A 69 12.61 15.34 -4.53
CA ALA A 69 12.88 15.48 -5.96
C ALA A 69 11.79 16.37 -6.56
N GLU A 70 12.06 17.68 -6.57
CA GLU A 70 11.46 18.76 -7.38
C GLU A 70 10.18 18.41 -8.20
N GLY A 71 9.01 18.39 -7.56
CA GLY A 71 7.70 18.46 -8.25
C GLY A 71 6.54 17.81 -7.51
N SER A 72 5.62 18.64 -7.00
CA SER A 72 4.35 18.25 -6.33
C SER A 72 4.50 17.64 -4.93
N GLY A 73 3.81 18.23 -3.95
CA GLY A 73 3.76 17.68 -2.59
C GLY A 73 3.08 16.32 -2.63
N SER A 74 3.83 15.26 -2.35
CA SER A 74 3.35 13.89 -2.42
C SER A 74 2.30 13.67 -1.34
N ASP A 75 1.05 13.37 -1.74
CA ASP A 75 -0.06 12.94 -0.86
C ASP A 75 0.17 11.50 -0.33
N ILE A 76 1.42 11.18 0.01
CA ILE A 76 1.84 9.91 0.59
C ILE A 76 2.49 10.18 1.94
N GLU A 77 2.05 9.46 2.95
CA GLU A 77 2.61 9.55 4.29
C GLU A 77 3.72 8.51 4.46
N VAL A 78 4.63 8.77 5.41
CA VAL A 78 5.72 7.85 5.76
C VAL A 78 5.60 7.53 7.24
N LYS A 79 5.52 6.24 7.58
CA LYS A 79 5.52 5.77 8.98
C LYS A 79 6.83 6.19 9.65
N ALA A 80 6.75 6.65 10.90
CA ALA A 80 7.94 6.93 11.68
C ALA A 80 8.83 5.68 11.77
N GLY A 81 10.10 5.82 11.40
CA GLY A 81 11.08 4.72 11.39
C GLY A 81 11.22 3.97 10.08
N ALA A 82 10.35 4.21 9.08
CA ALA A 82 10.59 3.71 7.73
C ALA A 82 11.80 4.42 7.11
N ASP A 83 12.73 3.66 6.55
CA ASP A 83 13.93 4.20 5.91
C ASP A 83 13.77 4.24 4.39
N LEU A 84 13.50 5.43 3.89
CA LEU A 84 13.39 5.69 2.45
C LEU A 84 14.67 6.32 1.88
N THR A 85 15.76 6.32 2.64
CA THR A 85 17.02 6.90 2.19
C THR A 85 17.58 6.05 1.04
N ASN A 86 17.97 6.72 -0.06
CA ASN A 86 18.52 6.07 -1.25
C ASN A 86 17.57 5.12 -1.98
N LEU A 87 16.24 5.24 -1.79
CA LEU A 87 15.28 4.59 -2.68
C LEU A 87 15.67 4.83 -4.15
N SER A 88 15.65 3.75 -4.92
CA SER A 88 15.96 3.80 -6.34
C SER A 88 14.99 4.72 -7.06
N GLU A 89 15.46 5.36 -8.14
CA GLU A 89 14.61 6.19 -8.99
C GLU A 89 13.43 5.37 -9.56
N LYS A 90 13.60 4.07 -9.74
CA LYS A 90 12.54 3.14 -10.16
C LYS A 90 11.38 3.17 -9.18
N ILE A 91 11.65 2.97 -7.89
CA ILE A 91 10.62 3.07 -6.85
C ILE A 91 10.06 4.48 -6.71
N THR A 92 10.89 5.52 -6.67
CA THR A 92 10.37 6.88 -6.45
C THR A 92 9.55 7.39 -7.64
N SER A 93 9.83 6.89 -8.86
CA SER A 93 9.15 7.34 -10.08
C SER A 93 7.67 6.95 -10.16
N ILE A 94 7.22 5.98 -9.35
CA ILE A 94 5.82 5.49 -9.36
C ILE A 94 4.95 6.08 -8.24
N PHE A 95 5.45 7.05 -7.47
CA PHE A 95 4.72 7.60 -6.33
C PHE A 95 3.45 8.35 -6.75
N ASP A 96 3.49 9.04 -7.89
CA ASP A 96 2.30 9.73 -8.42
C ASP A 96 1.22 8.72 -8.86
N GLU A 97 1.62 7.58 -9.44
CA GLU A 97 0.73 6.47 -9.80
C GLU A 97 0.10 5.83 -8.56
N ILE A 98 0.88 5.60 -7.48
CA ILE A 98 0.35 5.12 -6.20
C ILE A 98 -0.74 6.08 -5.69
N VAL A 99 -0.45 7.37 -5.65
CA VAL A 99 -1.40 8.39 -5.19
C VAL A 99 -2.65 8.43 -6.09
N SER A 100 -2.48 8.32 -7.42
CA SER A 100 -3.60 8.32 -8.37
C SER A 100 -4.52 7.13 -8.15
N VAL A 101 -3.96 5.91 -8.09
CA VAL A 101 -4.72 4.67 -7.91
C VAL A 101 -5.47 4.68 -6.58
N TRP A 102 -4.81 5.12 -5.51
CA TRP A 102 -5.45 5.27 -4.19
C TRP A 102 -6.65 6.21 -4.23
N LYS A 103 -6.51 7.36 -4.89
CA LYS A 103 -7.60 8.34 -5.04
C LYS A 103 -8.73 7.79 -5.90
N GLU A 104 -8.43 7.13 -7.01
CA GLU A 104 -9.43 6.53 -7.92
C GLU A 104 -10.30 5.49 -7.22
N LEU A 105 -9.71 4.69 -6.33
CA LEU A 105 -10.41 3.68 -5.55
C LEU A 105 -10.97 4.18 -4.21
N ASN A 106 -10.88 5.50 -3.94
CA ASN A 106 -11.30 6.11 -2.67
C ASN A 106 -10.68 5.44 -1.43
N ALA A 107 -9.44 4.99 -1.54
CA ALA A 107 -8.68 4.42 -0.44
C ALA A 107 -8.19 5.53 0.53
N PRO A 108 -7.93 5.23 1.82
CA PRO A 108 -7.30 6.16 2.75
C PRO A 108 -5.92 6.58 2.23
N THR A 109 -5.44 7.78 2.58
CA THR A 109 -4.10 8.27 2.18
C THR A 109 -3.04 7.16 2.25
N PRO A 110 -2.28 6.91 1.16
CA PRO A 110 -1.27 5.86 1.16
C PRO A 110 -0.20 6.17 2.21
N VAL A 111 0.26 5.12 2.90
CA VAL A 111 1.31 5.22 3.93
C VAL A 111 2.41 4.22 3.62
N ILE A 112 3.63 4.69 3.36
CA ILE A 112 4.81 3.82 3.27
C ILE A 112 5.21 3.39 4.67
N THR A 113 5.23 2.09 4.92
CA THR A 113 5.54 1.49 6.22
C THR A 113 6.95 0.93 6.33
N SER A 114 7.60 0.63 5.21
CA SER A 114 8.98 0.16 5.16
C SER A 114 9.64 0.49 3.80
N GLY A 115 10.94 0.74 3.83
CA GLY A 115 11.86 0.80 2.69
C GLY A 115 13.11 -0.04 3.01
N ASN A 116 14.32 0.51 2.94
CA ASN A 116 15.53 -0.22 3.36
C ASN A 116 15.75 -0.16 4.87
N ASP A 117 14.82 -0.76 5.62
CA ASP A 117 14.86 -0.82 7.07
C ASP A 117 14.74 -2.26 7.57
N SER A 118 14.37 -2.42 8.85
CA SER A 118 14.01 -3.66 9.53
C SER A 118 14.82 -4.91 9.13
N THR A 119 14.22 -6.10 9.25
CA THR A 119 14.84 -7.36 8.84
C THR A 119 13.94 -8.02 7.82
N HIS A 120 14.48 -8.26 6.64
CA HIS A 120 13.79 -8.88 5.51
C HIS A 120 14.43 -10.24 5.18
N GLY A 121 13.80 -10.99 4.29
CA GLY A 121 14.37 -12.23 3.77
C GLY A 121 15.75 -11.99 3.12
N ALA A 122 16.61 -13.02 3.11
CA ALA A 122 18.01 -12.91 2.69
C ALA A 122 18.23 -12.36 1.26
N ASN A 123 17.21 -12.41 0.40
CA ASN A 123 17.24 -11.91 -0.98
C ASN A 123 16.21 -10.81 -1.25
N SER A 124 15.68 -10.17 -0.21
CA SER A 124 14.68 -9.12 -0.38
C SER A 124 15.26 -7.87 -1.04
N LEU A 125 14.52 -7.30 -1.98
CA LEU A 125 14.91 -6.07 -2.69
C LEU A 125 14.80 -4.80 -1.85
N HIS A 126 14.21 -4.87 -0.63
CA HIS A 126 14.32 -3.79 0.37
C HIS A 126 15.78 -3.42 0.64
N TYR A 127 16.67 -4.43 0.76
CA TYR A 127 18.10 -4.20 0.99
C TYR A 127 18.82 -3.52 -0.18
N ALA A 128 18.25 -3.61 -1.38
CA ALA A 128 18.74 -2.94 -2.59
C ALA A 128 18.13 -1.52 -2.78
N ASN A 129 17.21 -1.10 -1.90
CA ASN A 129 16.37 0.10 -2.08
C ASN A 129 15.47 0.04 -3.32
N GLU A 130 15.09 -1.19 -3.71
CA GLU A 130 14.23 -1.49 -4.87
C GLU A 130 12.86 -2.03 -4.44
N ALA A 131 12.48 -1.85 -3.18
CA ALA A 131 11.17 -2.21 -2.66
C ALA A 131 10.65 -1.23 -1.59
N ILE A 132 9.32 -1.17 -1.45
CA ILE A 132 8.60 -0.49 -0.37
C ILE A 132 7.36 -1.30 0.04
N ASP A 133 6.93 -1.09 1.27
CA ASP A 133 5.65 -1.60 1.78
C ASP A 133 4.64 -0.48 1.99
N LEU A 134 3.42 -0.67 1.51
CA LEU A 134 2.30 0.24 1.69
C LEU A 134 1.30 -0.34 2.71
N ARG A 135 0.88 0.46 3.69
CA ARG A 135 -0.09 0.02 4.71
C ARG A 135 -1.36 -0.53 4.07
N ALA A 136 -1.75 -1.74 4.49
CA ALA A 136 -3.02 -2.36 4.08
C ALA A 136 -3.77 -3.05 5.23
N ASN A 137 -3.42 -2.75 6.48
CA ASN A 137 -4.10 -3.27 7.67
C ASN A 137 -5.39 -2.50 8.03
N ASN A 138 -5.64 -1.37 7.37
CA ASN A 138 -6.77 -0.48 7.60
C ASN A 138 -7.76 -0.44 6.41
N ILE A 139 -7.62 -1.38 5.46
CA ILE A 139 -8.50 -1.55 4.30
C ILE A 139 -8.99 -3.00 4.23
N SER A 140 -10.06 -3.24 3.47
CA SER A 140 -10.53 -4.60 3.21
C SER A 140 -9.57 -5.34 2.27
N ALA A 141 -9.59 -6.68 2.34
CA ALA A 141 -8.83 -7.51 1.42
C ALA A 141 -9.25 -7.27 -0.05
N ASP A 142 -10.54 -7.10 -0.31
CA ASP A 142 -11.04 -6.80 -1.67
C ASP A 142 -10.47 -5.49 -2.21
N LEU A 143 -10.47 -4.41 -1.39
CA LEU A 143 -9.87 -3.14 -1.80
C LEU A 143 -8.35 -3.27 -1.99
N ALA A 144 -7.66 -4.06 -1.16
CA ALA A 144 -6.23 -4.31 -1.35
C ALA A 144 -5.94 -5.03 -2.67
N GLN A 145 -6.77 -6.00 -3.07
CA GLN A 145 -6.64 -6.69 -4.36
C GLN A 145 -6.92 -5.75 -5.54
N ASP A 146 -7.96 -4.91 -5.45
CA ASP A 146 -8.27 -3.91 -6.48
C ASP A 146 -7.12 -2.90 -6.63
N LEU A 147 -6.51 -2.45 -5.52
CA LEU A 147 -5.33 -1.57 -5.52
C LEU A 147 -4.13 -2.24 -6.19
N VAL A 148 -3.85 -3.51 -5.86
CA VAL A 148 -2.76 -4.28 -6.48
C VAL A 148 -2.97 -4.41 -7.99
N GLU A 149 -4.17 -4.79 -8.43
CA GLU A 149 -4.46 -4.94 -9.86
C GLU A 149 -4.32 -3.62 -10.62
N GLN A 150 -4.89 -2.54 -10.09
CA GLN A 150 -4.82 -1.23 -10.72
C GLN A 150 -3.39 -0.67 -10.75
N LEU A 151 -2.62 -0.86 -9.67
CA LEU A 151 -1.25 -0.39 -9.63
C LEU A 151 -0.36 -1.16 -10.61
N ARG A 152 -0.49 -2.50 -10.72
CA ARG A 152 0.21 -3.31 -11.73
C ARG A 152 -0.08 -2.81 -13.15
N ASN A 153 -1.34 -2.51 -13.44
CA ASN A 153 -1.75 -1.96 -14.73
C ASN A 153 -1.15 -0.56 -15.00
N ALA A 154 -0.99 0.25 -13.97
CA ALA A 154 -0.47 1.61 -14.08
C ALA A 154 1.05 1.65 -14.28
N VAL A 155 1.82 0.86 -13.51
CA VAL A 155 3.29 0.94 -13.50
C VAL A 155 3.97 0.00 -14.50
N GLY A 156 3.25 -1.04 -14.94
CA GLY A 156 3.73 -1.99 -15.93
C GLY A 156 4.40 -3.23 -15.35
N PRO A 157 4.90 -4.12 -16.23
CA PRO A 157 5.28 -5.49 -15.89
C PRO A 157 6.64 -5.64 -15.20
N ASP A 158 7.44 -4.57 -15.10
CA ASP A 158 8.75 -4.62 -14.43
C ASP A 158 8.63 -4.50 -12.89
N TYR A 159 7.39 -4.43 -12.37
CA TYR A 159 7.12 -4.32 -10.95
C TYR A 159 6.33 -5.51 -10.45
N ASP A 160 6.81 -6.10 -9.37
CA ASP A 160 6.09 -7.08 -8.59
C ASP A 160 5.35 -6.38 -7.47
N ILE A 161 4.03 -6.57 -7.45
CA ILE A 161 3.14 -5.91 -6.49
C ILE A 161 2.24 -6.97 -5.90
N ILE A 162 2.32 -7.21 -4.60
CA ILE A 162 1.54 -8.27 -3.94
C ILE A 162 0.90 -7.76 -2.66
N TYR A 163 -0.30 -8.24 -2.36
CA TYR A 163 -0.91 -8.03 -1.04
C TYR A 163 -0.45 -9.15 -0.10
N GLU A 164 0.47 -8.82 0.79
CA GLU A 164 0.98 -9.75 1.79
C GLU A 164 0.08 -9.77 3.03
N THR A 165 -0.33 -10.98 3.43
CA THR A 165 -1.17 -11.19 4.61
C THR A 165 -0.45 -12.04 5.64
N PHE A 166 -0.54 -11.65 6.90
CA PHE A 166 0.12 -12.32 8.02
C PHE A 166 -0.91 -12.78 9.06
N SER A 167 -0.53 -13.74 9.90
CA SER A 167 -1.36 -14.19 11.04
C SER A 167 -1.74 -13.03 11.97
N ASN A 168 -0.84 -12.06 12.12
CA ASN A 168 -1.15 -10.76 12.72
C ASN A 168 -1.55 -9.79 11.61
N SER A 169 -2.85 -9.51 11.47
CA SER A 169 -3.36 -8.63 10.42
C SER A 169 -2.83 -7.20 10.48
N SER A 170 -2.31 -6.76 11.63
CA SER A 170 -1.65 -5.45 11.76
C SER A 170 -0.41 -5.32 10.87
N ASN A 171 0.17 -6.44 10.43
CA ASN A 171 1.32 -6.48 9.53
C ASN A 171 0.93 -6.54 8.05
N ASN A 172 -0.36 -6.65 7.71
CA ASN A 172 -0.78 -6.71 6.30
C ASN A 172 -0.41 -5.43 5.56
N HIS A 173 0.23 -5.60 4.41
CA HIS A 173 0.70 -4.51 3.57
C HIS A 173 0.67 -4.93 2.10
N ILE A 174 0.70 -3.94 1.21
CA ILE A 174 0.94 -4.16 -0.22
C ILE A 174 2.45 -3.93 -0.42
N HIS A 175 3.15 -5.01 -0.73
CA HIS A 175 4.56 -4.98 -1.09
C HIS A 175 4.70 -4.58 -2.56
N VAL A 176 5.63 -3.67 -2.86
CA VAL A 176 5.94 -3.19 -4.21
C VAL A 176 7.44 -3.25 -4.40
N GLU A 177 7.91 -3.99 -5.38
CA GLU A 177 9.31 -4.06 -5.75
C GLU A 177 9.53 -3.94 -7.26
N TYR A 178 10.70 -3.43 -7.66
CA TYR A 178 11.13 -3.39 -9.05
C TYR A 178 11.99 -4.62 -9.36
N ASP A 179 11.41 -5.62 -10.02
CA ASP A 179 12.11 -6.77 -10.56
C ASP A 179 11.63 -7.05 -12.00
N PRO A 180 12.41 -6.67 -13.03
CA PRO A 180 12.01 -6.86 -14.43
C PRO A 180 12.20 -8.30 -14.95
N ASN A 181 12.49 -9.30 -14.11
CA ASN A 181 12.93 -10.64 -14.55
C ASN A 181 11.96 -11.80 -14.24
#